data_AF-A0A7S4L471-F1
#
_entry.id   AF-A0A7S4L471-F1
#
_cell.length_a   1.000
_cell.length_b   1.000
_cell.length_c   1.000
_cell.angle_alpha   90.00
_cell.angle_beta   90.00
_cell.angle_gamma   90.00
#
_symmetry.space_group_name_H-M   'P 1'
#
loop_
_entity.id
_entity.type
_entity.pdbx_description
1 polymer ?
#
loop_
_entity_poly.entity_id
_entity_poly.type
_entity_poly.pdbx_seq_one_letter_code
_entity_poly.pdbx_strand_id
1 'polypeptide(L)'
;KKEEEERLAKEEEERKKREEEERKKREEEERKKKEVEEKLRKAEEEKRKEEEKKKIEEEKGKEAEKREIVSEDKGKEKENEEKEEKKEEKKEEEKEAKGKENIENNDFVVSHATADGRFKVIFRGEGARKGRAGEKNKFSVALHDAKSDEPLSLEGVNVEVFGPQQQKVDTDLHRTTKKIKITFFPKRDGLFTVVLSQGKELIHSSTVRVANEENMVGFEQEEHEEEEEWGLKI
;
A
#
# COMPACT_ATOMS: atom_id res chain seq x y z
N LYS A 1 -89.39 -16.44 -79.30
CA LYS A 1 -87.94 -16.15 -79.48
C LYS A 1 -87.51 -14.86 -78.76
N LYS A 2 -88.19 -13.71 -78.92
CA LYS A 2 -87.84 -12.48 -78.18
C LYS A 2 -88.08 -12.51 -76.65
N GLU A 3 -89.15 -13.15 -76.16
CA GLU A 3 -89.44 -13.22 -74.71
C GLU A 3 -88.48 -14.13 -73.92
N GLU A 4 -87.89 -15.14 -74.58
CA GLU A 4 -86.95 -16.08 -73.96
C GLU A 4 -85.57 -15.43 -73.80
N GLU A 5 -85.17 -14.61 -74.78
CA GLU A 5 -83.97 -13.78 -74.75
C GLU A 5 -84.05 -12.68 -73.68
N GLU A 6 -85.23 -12.11 -73.45
CA GLU A 6 -85.45 -11.11 -72.38
C GLU A 6 -85.41 -11.72 -70.97
N ARG A 7 -85.88 -12.97 -70.81
CA ARG A 7 -85.75 -13.70 -69.53
C ARG A 7 -84.30 -14.04 -69.20
N LEU A 8 -83.53 -14.49 -70.20
CA LEU A 8 -82.10 -14.80 -70.04
C LEU A 8 -81.28 -13.56 -69.69
N ALA A 9 -81.56 -12.40 -70.31
CA ALA A 9 -80.88 -11.15 -69.98
C ALA A 9 -81.14 -10.68 -68.53
N LYS A 10 -82.39 -10.84 -68.04
CA LYS A 10 -82.74 -10.50 -66.65
C LYS A 10 -82.08 -11.43 -65.62
N GLU A 11 -81.98 -12.73 -65.92
CA GLU A 11 -81.34 -13.72 -65.05
C GLU A 11 -79.81 -13.52 -64.99
N GLU A 12 -79.17 -13.16 -66.11
CA GLU A 12 -77.73 -12.85 -66.13
C GLU A 12 -77.39 -11.55 -65.40
N GLU A 13 -78.25 -10.52 -65.51
CA GLU A 13 -78.08 -9.26 -64.76
C GLU A 13 -78.29 -9.47 -63.24
N GLU A 14 -79.27 -10.29 -62.85
CA GLU A 14 -79.50 -10.62 -61.43
C GLU A 14 -78.35 -11.45 -60.85
N ARG A 15 -77.80 -12.38 -61.62
CA ARG A 15 -76.61 -13.15 -61.23
C ARG A 15 -75.38 -12.25 -61.07
N LYS A 16 -75.14 -11.32 -61.99
CA LYS A 16 -74.04 -10.34 -61.87
C LYS A 16 -74.19 -9.44 -60.66
N LYS A 17 -75.41 -8.98 -60.34
CA LYS A 17 -75.69 -8.20 -59.13
C LYS A 17 -75.41 -8.98 -57.84
N ARG A 18 -75.77 -10.27 -57.79
CA ARG A 18 -75.47 -11.13 -56.63
C ARG A 18 -73.96 -11.40 -56.47
N GLU A 19 -73.25 -11.66 -57.56
CA GLU A 19 -71.79 -11.89 -57.54
C GLU A 19 -71.01 -10.61 -57.12
N GLU A 20 -71.43 -9.42 -57.57
CA GLU A 20 -70.83 -8.16 -57.11
C GLU A 20 -71.13 -7.84 -55.64
N GLU A 21 -72.35 -8.11 -55.15
CA GLU A 21 -72.71 -7.89 -53.75
C GLU A 21 -71.95 -8.86 -52.82
N GLU A 22 -71.79 -10.12 -53.22
CA GLU A 22 -71.02 -11.12 -52.48
C GLU A 22 -69.53 -10.77 -52.45
N ARG A 23 -68.97 -10.29 -53.57
CA ARG A 23 -67.59 -9.80 -53.62
C ARG A 23 -67.38 -8.60 -52.70
N LYS A 24 -68.30 -7.63 -52.68
CA LYS A 24 -68.24 -6.47 -51.76
C LYS A 24 -68.31 -6.90 -50.30
N LYS A 25 -69.17 -7.88 -49.94
CA LYS A 25 -69.23 -8.41 -48.57
C LYS A 25 -67.93 -9.10 -48.15
N ARG A 26 -67.30 -9.88 -49.03
CA ARG A 26 -66.00 -10.52 -48.77
C ARG A 26 -64.87 -9.51 -48.60
N GLU A 27 -64.79 -8.50 -49.46
CA GLU A 27 -63.77 -7.44 -49.36
C GLU A 27 -63.96 -6.60 -48.08
N GLU A 28 -65.19 -6.31 -47.65
CA GLU A 28 -65.47 -5.61 -46.40
C GLU A 28 -65.14 -6.45 -45.16
N GLU A 29 -65.47 -7.75 -45.18
CA GLU A 29 -65.12 -8.68 -44.09
C GLU A 29 -63.60 -8.88 -43.96
N GLU A 30 -62.88 -8.99 -45.08
CA GLU A 30 -61.42 -9.11 -45.08
C GLU A 30 -60.75 -7.83 -44.54
N ARG A 31 -61.26 -6.65 -44.92
CA ARG A 31 -60.78 -5.37 -44.39
C ARG A 31 -61.02 -5.26 -42.89
N LYS A 32 -62.18 -5.69 -42.39
CA LYS A 32 -62.49 -5.73 -40.95
C LYS A 32 -61.58 -6.72 -40.21
N LYS A 33 -61.30 -7.90 -40.77
CA LYS A 33 -60.36 -8.87 -40.16
C LYS A 33 -58.94 -8.31 -40.05
N LYS A 34 -58.43 -7.65 -41.10
CA LYS A 34 -57.09 -7.02 -41.08
C LYS A 34 -57.00 -5.90 -40.05
N GLU A 35 -58.04 -5.06 -39.93
CA GLU A 35 -58.06 -3.96 -38.95
C GLU A 35 -58.09 -4.47 -37.50
N VAL A 36 -58.85 -5.55 -37.23
CA VAL A 36 -58.90 -6.19 -35.91
C VAL A 36 -57.57 -6.86 -35.57
N GLU A 37 -56.95 -7.56 -36.52
CA GLU A 37 -55.64 -8.18 -36.33
C GLU A 37 -54.53 -7.14 -36.06
N GLU A 38 -54.54 -6.03 -36.78
CA GLU A 38 -53.55 -4.95 -36.56
C GLU A 38 -53.73 -4.27 -35.20
N LYS A 39 -54.99 -4.04 -34.76
CA LYS A 39 -55.29 -3.52 -33.42
C LYS A 39 -54.85 -4.49 -32.32
N LEU A 40 -55.03 -5.80 -32.52
CA LEU A 40 -54.55 -6.84 -31.60
C LEU A 40 -53.02 -6.84 -31.50
N ARG A 41 -52.29 -6.78 -32.62
CA ARG A 41 -50.82 -6.72 -32.62
C ARG A 41 -50.29 -5.48 -31.90
N LYS A 42 -50.91 -4.32 -32.12
CA LYS A 42 -50.53 -3.07 -31.42
C LYS A 42 -50.76 -3.17 -29.91
N ALA A 43 -51.90 -3.72 -29.49
CA ALA A 43 -52.22 -3.90 -28.07
C ALA A 43 -51.29 -4.90 -27.38
N GLU A 44 -50.89 -5.98 -28.06
CA GLU A 44 -49.95 -6.97 -27.53
C GLU A 44 -48.52 -6.41 -27.43
N GLU A 45 -48.07 -5.65 -28.43
CA GLU A 45 -46.77 -4.98 -28.41
C GLU A 45 -46.69 -3.92 -27.30
N GLU A 46 -47.78 -3.18 -27.07
CA GLU A 46 -47.85 -2.19 -26.00
C GLU A 46 -47.78 -2.86 -24.62
N LYS A 47 -48.53 -3.96 -24.41
CA LYS A 47 -48.45 -4.75 -23.17
C LYS A 47 -47.06 -5.31 -22.92
N ARG A 48 -46.38 -5.79 -23.96
CA ARG A 48 -45.01 -6.30 -23.85
C ARG A 48 -44.03 -5.19 -23.43
N LYS A 49 -44.16 -3.98 -24.00
CA LYS A 49 -43.33 -2.82 -23.62
C LYS A 49 -43.60 -2.37 -22.19
N GLU A 50 -44.84 -2.40 -21.73
CA GLU A 50 -45.21 -2.06 -20.36
C GLU A 50 -44.66 -3.08 -19.35
N GLU A 51 -44.77 -4.38 -19.65
CA GLU A 51 -44.21 -5.44 -18.80
C GLU A 51 -42.67 -5.36 -18.73
N GLU A 52 -42.01 -5.07 -19.85
CA GLU A 52 -40.56 -4.90 -19.90
C GLU A 52 -40.10 -3.68 -19.09
N LYS A 53 -40.80 -2.54 -19.22
CA LYS A 53 -40.54 -1.35 -18.38
C LYS A 53 -40.69 -1.66 -16.90
N LYS A 54 -41.74 -2.40 -16.53
CA LYS A 54 -41.98 -2.77 -15.13
C LYS A 54 -40.87 -3.68 -14.57
N LYS A 55 -40.36 -4.63 -15.36
CA LYS A 55 -39.21 -5.47 -14.97
C LYS A 55 -37.94 -4.65 -14.78
N ILE A 56 -37.67 -3.69 -15.67
CA ILE A 56 -36.50 -2.80 -15.56
C ILE A 56 -36.61 -1.90 -14.33
N GLU A 57 -37.80 -1.39 -14.03
CA GLU A 57 -38.04 -0.56 -12.84
C GLU A 57 -37.90 -1.36 -11.54
N GLU A 58 -38.42 -2.60 -11.51
CA GLU A 58 -38.26 -3.51 -10.39
C GLU A 58 -36.78 -3.91 -10.17
N GLU A 59 -36.03 -4.16 -11.25
CA GLU A 59 -34.60 -4.48 -11.18
C GLU A 59 -33.78 -3.28 -10.68
N LYS A 60 -34.08 -2.06 -11.18
CA LYS A 60 -33.47 -0.82 -10.67
C LYS A 60 -33.78 -0.57 -9.20
N GLY A 61 -35.00 -0.88 -8.75
CA GLY A 61 -35.39 -0.81 -7.35
C GLY A 61 -34.56 -1.75 -6.47
N LYS A 62 -34.44 -3.02 -6.88
CA LYS A 62 -33.60 -4.02 -6.19
C LYS A 62 -32.11 -3.66 -6.20
N GLU A 63 -31.61 -3.07 -7.28
CA GLU A 63 -30.22 -2.61 -7.35
C GLU A 63 -29.96 -1.40 -6.43
N ALA A 64 -30.90 -0.45 -6.37
CA ALA A 64 -30.83 0.67 -5.44
C ALA A 64 -30.86 0.21 -3.97
N GLU A 65 -31.75 -0.71 -3.62
CA GLU A 65 -31.85 -1.30 -2.29
C GLU A 65 -30.56 -2.03 -1.89
N LYS A 66 -29.98 -2.82 -2.80
CA LYS A 66 -28.66 -3.45 -2.58
C LYS A 66 -27.54 -2.43 -2.37
N ARG A 67 -27.53 -1.31 -3.11
CA ARG A 67 -26.53 -0.25 -2.94
C ARG A 67 -26.69 0.47 -1.61
N GLU A 68 -27.91 0.64 -1.12
CA GLU A 68 -28.21 1.23 0.18
C GLU A 68 -27.70 0.34 1.32
N ILE A 69 -27.98 -0.96 1.28
CA ILE A 69 -27.48 -1.95 2.26
C ILE A 69 -25.93 -1.99 2.27
N VAL A 70 -25.29 -1.98 1.10
CA VAL A 70 -23.82 -1.92 0.99
C VAL A 70 -23.23 -0.62 1.53
N SER A 71 -23.98 0.49 1.47
CA SER A 71 -23.54 1.77 2.04
C SER A 71 -23.68 1.84 3.56
N GLU A 72 -24.67 1.15 4.14
CA GLU A 72 -24.81 1.03 5.60
C GLU A 72 -23.74 0.11 6.22
N ASP A 73 -23.37 -1.00 5.54
CA ASP A 73 -22.28 -1.88 6.00
C ASP A 73 -20.90 -1.19 5.92
N LYS A 74 -20.63 -0.42 4.85
CA LYS A 74 -19.40 0.40 4.74
C LYS A 74 -19.32 1.54 5.76
N GLY A 75 -20.46 2.01 6.27
CA GLY A 75 -20.50 2.99 7.36
C GLY A 75 -20.02 2.40 8.69
N LYS A 76 -20.36 1.13 8.97
CA LYS A 76 -19.93 0.43 10.18
C LYS A 76 -18.48 -0.04 10.12
N GLU A 77 -17.96 -0.38 8.93
CA GLU A 77 -16.53 -0.64 8.73
C GLU A 77 -15.68 0.62 8.95
N LYS A 78 -16.08 1.77 8.39
CA LYS A 78 -15.34 3.04 8.57
C LYS A 78 -15.35 3.57 10.00
N GLU A 79 -16.44 3.38 10.75
CA GLU A 79 -16.47 3.78 12.17
C GLU A 79 -15.60 2.85 13.06
N ASN A 80 -15.30 1.63 12.58
CA ASN A 80 -14.40 0.70 13.24
C ASN A 80 -12.93 0.95 12.82
N GLU A 81 -12.69 1.32 11.56
CA GLU A 81 -11.40 1.71 11.02
C GLU A 81 -10.91 3.03 11.64
N GLU A 82 -11.79 4.03 11.83
CA GLU A 82 -11.43 5.30 12.49
C GLU A 82 -11.22 5.14 14.02
N LYS A 83 -11.84 4.13 14.63
CA LYS A 83 -11.58 3.72 16.02
C LYS A 83 -10.30 2.90 16.14
N GLU A 84 -9.92 2.14 15.12
CA GLU A 84 -8.63 1.46 15.04
C GLU A 84 -7.49 2.43 14.73
N GLU A 85 -7.62 3.38 13.80
CA GLU A 85 -6.61 4.40 13.53
C GLU A 85 -6.36 5.30 14.76
N LYS A 86 -7.40 5.74 15.48
CA LYS A 86 -7.21 6.49 16.74
C LYS A 86 -6.65 5.63 17.87
N LYS A 87 -6.81 4.30 17.81
CA LYS A 87 -6.20 3.34 18.75
C LYS A 87 -4.79 2.96 18.34
N GLU A 88 -4.46 3.04 17.06
CA GLU A 88 -3.14 2.85 16.47
C GLU A 88 -2.27 4.10 16.64
N GLU A 89 -2.76 5.33 16.39
CA GLU A 89 -2.03 6.56 16.72
C GLU A 89 -1.73 6.65 18.22
N LYS A 90 -2.70 6.28 19.07
CA LYS A 90 -2.50 6.23 20.52
C LYS A 90 -1.59 5.08 20.96
N LYS A 91 -1.60 3.95 20.23
CA LYS A 91 -0.61 2.87 20.40
C LYS A 91 0.74 3.21 19.79
N GLU A 92 0.84 4.10 18.81
CA GLU A 92 2.10 4.53 18.18
C GLU A 92 2.75 5.59 19.05
N GLU A 93 2.01 6.52 19.66
CA GLU A 93 2.53 7.37 20.73
C GLU A 93 2.95 6.54 21.96
N GLU A 94 2.16 5.51 22.33
CA GLU A 94 2.52 4.62 23.45
C GLU A 94 3.63 3.61 23.09
N LYS A 95 3.79 3.21 21.82
CA LYS A 95 4.91 2.41 21.29
C LYS A 95 6.13 3.26 20.94
N GLU A 96 6.02 4.56 20.70
CA GLU A 96 7.18 5.46 20.65
C GLU A 96 7.67 5.75 22.08
N ALA A 97 6.78 5.73 23.07
CA ALA A 97 7.14 5.81 24.48
C ALA A 97 7.69 4.48 25.03
N LYS A 98 7.16 3.31 24.61
CA LYS A 98 7.56 1.98 25.13
C LYS A 98 8.44 1.15 24.20
N GLY A 99 8.52 1.48 22.92
CA GLY A 99 9.40 0.86 21.91
C GLY A 99 10.76 1.54 21.79
N LYS A 100 10.95 2.70 22.45
CA LYS A 100 12.29 3.27 22.70
C LYS A 100 13.04 2.56 23.83
N GLU A 101 12.36 1.82 24.71
CA GLU A 101 13.01 1.17 25.86
C GLU A 101 13.59 -0.22 25.58
N ASN A 102 13.23 -0.88 24.46
CA ASN A 102 13.66 -2.28 24.24
C ASN A 102 14.81 -2.49 23.24
N ILE A 103 15.32 -1.42 22.62
CA ILE A 103 16.62 -1.43 21.91
C ILE A 103 17.75 -0.86 22.80
N GLU A 104 17.40 -0.16 23.89
CA GLU A 104 18.40 0.40 24.82
C GLU A 104 19.08 -0.65 25.72
N ASN A 105 18.63 -1.91 25.72
CA ASN A 105 19.18 -2.94 26.62
C ASN A 105 20.20 -3.89 25.99
N ASN A 106 20.55 -3.73 24.71
CA ASN A 106 21.77 -4.38 24.20
C ASN A 106 22.92 -3.38 24.34
N ASP A 107 23.44 -3.29 25.57
CA ASP A 107 24.60 -2.48 25.96
C ASP A 107 25.88 -3.06 25.33
N PHE A 108 25.93 -3.09 24.00
CA PHE A 108 27.16 -3.40 23.30
C PHE A 108 28.14 -2.25 23.55
N VAL A 109 29.21 -2.55 24.27
CA VAL A 109 30.26 -1.60 24.63
C VAL A 109 31.56 -2.06 23.98
N VAL A 110 32.11 -1.24 23.09
CA VAL A 110 33.46 -1.44 22.55
C VAL A 110 34.35 -0.36 23.11
N SER A 111 35.52 -0.77 23.61
CA SER A 111 36.51 0.18 24.05
C SER A 111 37.83 0.02 23.30
N HIS A 112 38.35 1.12 22.79
CA HIS A 112 39.64 1.17 22.12
C HIS A 112 40.59 2.08 22.88
N ALA A 113 41.81 1.63 23.11
CA ALA A 113 42.88 2.50 23.59
C ALA A 113 43.28 3.47 22.47
N THR A 114 43.51 4.74 22.84
CA THR A 114 44.11 5.72 21.93
C THR A 114 45.57 5.38 21.66
N ALA A 115 46.13 5.85 20.54
CA ALA A 115 47.52 5.58 20.16
C ALA A 115 48.53 6.02 21.25
N ASP A 116 48.21 7.11 21.95
CA ASP A 116 49.04 7.62 23.05
C ASP A 116 48.88 6.85 24.37
N GLY A 117 47.90 5.93 24.44
CA GLY A 117 47.56 5.18 25.66
C GLY A 117 47.05 6.04 26.82
N ARG A 118 46.82 7.34 26.60
CA ARG A 118 46.32 8.28 27.62
C ARG A 118 44.83 8.11 27.88
N PHE A 119 44.09 7.81 26.81
CA PHE A 119 42.64 7.76 26.85
C PHE A 119 42.12 6.45 26.26
N LYS A 120 40.92 6.08 26.71
CA LYS A 120 40.12 4.97 26.21
C LYS A 120 38.86 5.54 25.57
N VAL A 121 38.65 5.25 24.31
CA VAL A 121 37.43 5.63 23.59
C VAL A 121 36.41 4.52 23.76
N ILE A 122 35.26 4.84 24.36
CA ILE A 122 34.19 3.90 24.61
C ILE A 122 33.04 4.22 23.66
N PHE A 123 32.74 3.28 22.77
CA PHE A 123 31.56 3.28 21.93
C PHE A 123 30.47 2.43 22.58
N ARG A 124 29.26 2.97 22.68
CA ARG A 124 28.08 2.27 23.22
C ARG A 124 26.94 2.28 22.22
N GLY A 125 26.32 1.11 22.04
CA GLY A 125 25.20 0.85 21.16
C GLY A 125 25.60 -0.01 19.97
N GLU A 126 24.68 -0.86 19.51
CA GLU A 126 24.88 -1.80 18.39
C GLU A 126 25.36 -1.09 17.11
N GLY A 127 24.91 0.15 16.93
CA GLY A 127 25.27 1.01 15.83
C GLY A 127 26.76 1.35 15.69
N ALA A 128 27.54 1.14 16.76
CA ALA A 128 28.99 1.32 16.73
C ALA A 128 29.76 0.18 16.07
N ARG A 129 29.14 -1.00 15.89
CA ARG A 129 29.77 -2.16 15.22
C ARG A 129 29.15 -2.40 13.86
N LYS A 130 27.82 -2.45 13.83
CA LYS A 130 27.05 -2.77 12.62
C LYS A 130 25.90 -1.81 12.41
N GLY A 131 25.51 -1.62 11.16
CA GLY A 131 24.35 -0.84 10.78
C GLY A 131 23.63 -1.43 9.58
N ARG A 132 22.45 -0.91 9.28
CA ARG A 132 21.66 -1.27 8.10
C ARG A 132 21.54 -0.08 7.17
N ALA A 133 21.73 -0.30 5.87
CA ALA A 133 21.52 0.78 4.91
C ALA A 133 20.02 1.10 4.82
N GLY A 134 19.68 2.37 4.67
CA GLY A 134 18.30 2.84 4.66
C GLY A 134 17.67 2.99 6.05
N GLU A 135 18.41 2.68 7.13
CA GLU A 135 17.95 2.88 8.51
C GLU A 135 18.84 3.89 9.25
N LYS A 136 18.30 4.54 10.29
CA LYS A 136 19.08 5.44 11.14
C LYS A 136 19.99 4.64 12.05
N ASN A 137 21.29 4.79 11.88
CA ASN A 137 22.27 4.17 12.75
C ASN A 137 22.59 5.08 13.95
N LYS A 138 22.41 4.56 15.17
CA LYS A 138 22.53 5.30 16.43
C LYS A 138 23.51 4.62 17.37
N PHE A 139 24.45 5.40 17.88
CA PHE A 139 25.35 4.96 18.93
C PHE A 139 25.90 6.17 19.67
N SER A 140 26.77 5.95 20.63
CA SER A 140 27.35 7.02 21.40
C SER A 140 28.80 6.76 21.73
N VAL A 141 29.53 7.85 21.93
CA VAL A 141 30.96 7.81 22.24
C VAL A 141 31.25 8.61 23.51
N ALA A 142 32.12 8.06 24.34
CA ALA A 142 32.68 8.69 25.53
C ALA A 142 34.20 8.51 25.54
N LEU A 143 34.93 9.49 26.10
CA LEU A 143 36.35 9.36 26.36
C LEU A 143 36.54 9.11 27.86
N HIS A 144 37.34 8.12 28.20
CA HIS A 144 37.70 7.80 29.57
C HIS A 144 39.22 7.91 29.73
N ASP A 145 39.69 8.28 30.91
CA ASP A 145 41.11 8.18 31.25
C ASP A 145 41.54 6.71 31.29
N ALA A 146 42.68 6.38 30.70
CA ALA A 146 43.13 4.99 30.61
C ALA A 146 43.51 4.38 31.97
N LYS A 147 43.83 5.19 32.98
CA LYS A 147 44.25 4.73 34.30
C LYS A 147 43.11 4.75 35.32
N SER A 148 42.31 5.80 35.35
CA SER A 148 41.23 5.94 36.33
C SER A 148 39.87 5.42 35.85
N ASP A 149 39.72 5.15 34.55
CA ASP A 149 38.44 4.83 33.90
C ASP A 149 37.36 5.91 34.12
N GLU A 150 37.77 7.13 34.49
CA GLU A 150 36.86 8.25 34.68
C GLU A 150 36.52 8.94 33.35
N PRO A 151 35.26 9.35 33.16
CA PRO A 151 34.83 10.01 31.92
C PRO A 151 35.41 11.42 31.83
N LEU A 152 36.07 11.70 30.70
CA LEU A 152 36.67 12.99 30.37
C LEU A 152 35.68 13.90 29.63
N SER A 153 35.96 15.21 29.71
CA SER A 153 35.19 16.22 28.98
C SER A 153 35.42 16.09 27.48
N LEU A 154 34.34 16.11 26.70
CA LEU A 154 34.37 16.07 25.23
C LEU A 154 34.34 17.48 24.59
N GLU A 155 34.65 18.52 25.37
CA GLU A 155 34.71 19.89 24.85
C GLU A 155 35.78 20.03 23.76
N GLY A 156 35.38 20.57 22.60
CA GLY A 156 36.26 20.74 21.44
C GLY A 156 36.53 19.47 20.62
N VAL A 157 35.97 18.32 20.98
CA VAL A 157 36.05 17.09 20.18
C VAL A 157 35.11 17.19 18.98
N ASN A 158 35.63 17.00 17.78
CA ASN A 158 34.89 16.92 16.53
C ASN A 158 34.68 15.46 16.15
N VAL A 159 33.48 15.17 15.65
CA VAL A 159 33.09 13.85 15.15
C VAL A 159 32.69 14.02 13.70
N GLU A 160 33.29 13.23 12.82
CA GLU A 160 32.93 13.16 11.41
C GLU A 160 32.72 11.70 11.01
N VAL A 161 31.74 11.46 10.15
CA VAL A 161 31.46 10.13 9.62
C VAL A 161 31.69 10.15 8.11
N PHE A 162 32.53 9.24 7.64
CA PHE A 162 32.86 9.06 6.22
C PHE A 162 32.28 7.74 5.73
N GLY A 163 31.71 7.75 4.53
CA GLY A 163 31.22 6.54 3.86
C GLY A 163 32.31 5.78 3.10
N PRO A 164 31.94 4.69 2.40
CA PRO A 164 32.87 3.79 1.71
C PRO A 164 33.79 4.46 0.67
N GLN A 165 33.38 5.60 0.13
CA GLN A 165 34.14 6.39 -0.85
C GLN A 165 34.80 7.63 -0.23
N GLN A 166 35.03 7.62 1.09
CA GLN A 166 35.52 8.77 1.88
C GLN A 166 34.65 10.04 1.76
N GLN A 167 33.38 9.86 1.38
CA GLN A 167 32.42 10.95 1.31
C GLN A 167 31.90 11.28 2.71
N LYS A 168 31.83 12.56 3.06
CA LYS A 168 31.25 13.00 4.33
C LYS A 168 29.75 12.71 4.36
N VAL A 169 29.30 12.06 5.43
CA VAL A 169 27.90 11.66 5.64
C VAL A 169 27.21 12.67 6.54
N ASP A 170 25.96 13.01 6.21
CA ASP A 170 25.15 13.85 7.07
C ASP A 170 24.89 13.14 8.40
N THR A 171 25.24 13.83 9.49
CA THR A 171 25.31 13.24 10.83
C THR A 171 24.69 14.20 11.81
N ASP A 172 23.71 13.73 12.57
CA ASP A 172 23.14 14.43 13.71
C ASP A 172 23.96 14.10 14.96
N LEU A 173 24.44 15.15 15.62
CA LEU A 173 25.32 15.06 16.78
C LEU A 173 24.66 15.73 17.97
N HIS A 174 24.30 14.93 18.98
CA HIS A 174 23.82 15.45 20.26
C HIS A 174 24.94 15.34 21.30
N ARG A 175 25.53 16.49 21.64
CA ARG A 175 26.71 16.58 22.52
C ARG A 175 26.31 16.89 23.95
N THR A 176 26.84 16.11 24.89
CA THR A 176 26.84 16.42 26.32
C THR A 176 28.29 16.58 26.80
N THR A 177 28.48 16.99 28.05
CA THR A 177 29.82 17.19 28.62
C THR A 177 30.68 15.92 28.60
N LYS A 178 30.08 14.74 28.74
CA LYS A 178 30.79 13.45 28.88
C LYS A 178 30.54 12.46 27.75
N LYS A 179 29.56 12.74 26.87
CA LYS A 179 29.08 11.78 25.86
C LYS A 179 28.62 12.51 24.60
N ILE A 180 28.93 11.97 23.44
CA ILE A 180 28.35 12.43 22.16
C ILE A 180 27.47 11.31 21.62
N LYS A 181 26.18 11.58 21.42
CA LYS A 181 25.29 10.68 20.69
C LYS A 181 25.41 11.00 19.20
N ILE A 182 25.68 9.97 18.41
CA ILE A 182 25.91 10.06 16.97
C ILE A 182 24.77 9.33 16.29
N THR A 183 24.07 10.03 15.40
CA THR A 183 23.05 9.43 14.54
C THR A 183 23.36 9.76 13.09
N PHE A 184 23.54 8.75 12.24
CA PHE A 184 23.74 8.95 10.80
C PHE A 184 22.85 8.01 10.00
N PHE A 185 22.57 8.40 8.75
CA PHE A 185 21.67 7.64 7.86
C PHE A 185 22.46 7.12 6.64
N PRO A 186 23.02 5.90 6.70
CA PRO A 186 23.72 5.32 5.56
C PRO A 186 22.74 4.99 4.43
N LYS A 187 22.94 5.58 3.25
CA LYS A 187 22.11 5.31 2.06
C LYS A 187 22.50 4.04 1.30
N ARG A 188 23.69 3.49 1.59
CA ARG A 188 24.28 2.32 0.93
C ARG A 188 25.02 1.49 1.95
N ASP A 189 25.18 0.21 1.67
CA ASP A 189 26.05 -0.70 2.39
C ASP A 189 27.53 -0.40 2.14
N GLY A 190 28.38 -0.90 3.03
CA GLY A 190 29.83 -0.75 3.01
C GLY A 190 30.42 -0.36 4.36
N LEU A 191 31.70 0.00 4.34
CA LEU A 191 32.43 0.41 5.54
C LEU A 191 32.32 1.92 5.75
N PHE A 192 31.86 2.32 6.92
CA PHE A 192 31.80 3.72 7.34
C PHE A 192 32.88 3.96 8.38
N THR A 193 33.59 5.08 8.28
CA THR A 193 34.65 5.44 9.23
C THR A 193 34.19 6.62 10.08
N VAL A 194 34.15 6.42 11.38
CA VAL A 194 33.87 7.45 12.38
C VAL A 194 35.21 7.99 12.88
N VAL A 195 35.43 9.28 12.67
CA VAL A 195 36.69 9.97 13.01
C VAL A 195 36.43 10.94 14.16
N LEU A 196 37.20 10.78 15.22
CA LEU A 196 37.22 11.66 16.39
C LEU A 196 38.50 12.48 16.36
N SER A 197 38.38 13.81 16.33
CA SER A 197 39.52 14.72 16.31
C SER A 197 39.33 15.86 17.32
N GLN A 198 40.42 16.46 17.78
CA GLN A 198 40.37 17.68 18.60
C GLN A 198 41.30 18.72 17.95
N GLY A 199 40.71 19.79 17.42
CA GLY A 199 41.44 20.74 16.58
C GLY A 199 41.97 20.08 15.30
N LYS A 200 43.30 19.89 15.21
CA LYS A 200 43.99 19.23 14.07
C LYS A 200 44.48 17.81 14.40
N GLU A 201 44.34 17.38 15.64
CA GLU A 201 44.86 16.10 16.13
C GLU A 201 43.78 15.01 16.02
N LEU A 202 44.15 13.86 15.47
CA LEU A 202 43.29 12.68 15.42
C LEU A 202 43.35 11.96 16.77
N ILE A 203 42.20 11.84 17.45
CA ILE A 203 42.10 11.09 18.70
C ILE A 203 41.95 9.59 18.38
N HIS A 204 40.98 9.25 17.52
CA HIS A 204 40.67 7.87 17.18
C HIS A 204 39.84 7.79 15.90
N SER A 205 39.96 6.68 15.18
CA SER A 205 39.10 6.34 14.05
C SER A 205 38.57 4.93 14.24
N SER A 206 37.25 4.75 14.11
CA SER A 206 36.59 3.45 14.20
C SER A 206 35.83 3.16 12.91
N THR A 207 35.77 1.90 12.51
CA THR A 207 35.04 1.46 11.32
C THR A 207 33.75 0.75 11.72
N VAL A 208 32.63 1.19 11.15
CA VAL A 208 31.30 0.61 11.32
C VAL A 208 30.92 -0.08 10.02
N ARG A 209 30.56 -1.36 10.07
CA ARG A 209 30.11 -2.10 8.89
C ARG A 209 28.61 -1.90 8.69
N VAL A 210 28.20 -1.46 7.52
CA VAL A 210 26.78 -1.32 7.17
C VAL A 210 26.44 -2.33 6.09
N ALA A 211 25.38 -3.12 6.28
CA ALA A 211 24.90 -4.11 5.32
C ALA A 211 23.47 -3.79 4.84
N ASN A 212 23.11 -4.28 3.66
CA ASN A 212 21.71 -4.33 3.19
C ASN A 212 21.06 -5.63 3.70
N GLU A 213 19.71 -5.68 3.75
CA GLU A 213 18.96 -6.87 4.18
C GLU A 213 19.35 -8.12 3.37
N GLU A 214 19.58 -7.98 2.06
CA GLU A 214 20.00 -9.09 1.18
C GLU A 214 21.38 -9.67 1.55
N ASN A 215 22.26 -8.86 2.16
CA ASN A 215 23.63 -9.24 2.52
C ASN A 215 23.79 -9.65 3.99
N MET A 216 22.72 -9.69 4.79
CA MET A 216 22.80 -10.12 6.20
C MET A 216 22.83 -11.64 6.40
N VAL A 217 22.31 -12.43 5.44
CA VAL A 217 22.17 -13.89 5.57
C VAL A 217 23.50 -14.64 5.47
N GLY A 218 24.50 -14.07 4.82
CA GLY A 218 25.84 -14.66 4.70
C GLY A 218 26.79 -14.32 5.85
N PHE A 219 26.38 -13.47 6.79
CA PHE A 219 27.34 -12.81 7.70
C PHE A 219 27.46 -13.44 9.09
N GLU A 220 26.41 -14.12 9.57
CA GLU A 220 26.48 -14.85 10.85
C GLU A 220 27.32 -16.14 10.76
N GLN A 221 27.57 -16.66 9.55
CA GLN A 221 28.41 -17.86 9.37
C GLN A 221 29.92 -17.56 9.37
N GLU A 222 30.34 -16.37 8.93
CA GLU A 222 31.78 -16.02 8.81
C GLU A 222 32.41 -15.68 10.18
N GLU A 223 31.66 -15.07 11.11
CA GLU A 223 32.15 -14.82 12.49
C GLU A 223 32.31 -16.12 13.31
N HIS A 224 31.58 -17.19 12.95
CA HIS A 224 31.72 -18.49 13.61
C HIS A 224 32.96 -19.28 13.15
N GLU A 225 33.51 -18.99 11.96
CA GLU A 225 34.73 -19.64 11.47
C GLU A 225 36.01 -18.96 12.01
N GLU A 226 36.01 -17.64 12.25
CA GLU A 226 37.16 -16.95 12.86
C GLU A 226 37.36 -17.27 14.35
N GLU A 227 36.30 -17.62 15.11
CA GLU A 227 36.43 -18.08 16.51
C GLU A 227 37.06 -19.47 16.61
N GLU A 228 36.93 -20.34 15.60
CA GLU A 228 37.54 -21.67 15.60
C GLU A 228 39.04 -21.64 15.28
N GLU A 229 39.54 -20.64 14.55
CA GLU A 229 40.95 -20.56 14.16
C GLU A 229 41.88 -20.08 15.29
N TRP A 230 41.32 -19.40 16.31
CA TRP A 230 42.03 -19.03 17.54
C TRP A 230 41.84 -20.03 18.69
N GLY A 231 41.18 -21.17 18.43
CA GLY A 231 41.11 -22.35 19.28
C GLY A 231 42.46 -23.08 19.36
N LEU A 232 43.49 -22.35 19.80
CA LEU A 232 44.80 -22.88 20.15
C LEU A 232 44.63 -23.99 21.20
N LYS A 233 44.91 -25.21 20.75
CA LYS A 233 45.54 -26.31 21.51
C LYS A 233 46.01 -25.87 22.90
N ILE A 234 45.31 -26.35 23.93
CA ILE A 234 45.87 -26.59 25.26
C ILE A 234 46.16 -28.09 25.35
#